data_AF-A0A2T7ELS2-F1
#
_entry.id   AF-A0A2T7ELS2-F1
#
_cell.length_a   1.000
_cell.length_b   1.000
_cell.length_c   1.000
_cell.angle_alpha   90.00
_cell.angle_beta   90.00
_cell.angle_gamma   90.00
#
_symmetry.space_group_name_H-M   'P 1'
#
loop_
_entity.id
_entity.type
_entity.pdbx_description
1 polymer ?
#
loop_
_entity_poly.entity_id
_entity_poly.type
_entity_poly.pdbx_seq_one_letter_code
_entity_poly.pdbx_strand_id
1 'polypeptide(L)'
;MLHFIFYQFRREEFEIVAVDGEGKRCRVIRWPEKHRFGNAAFIGQSQGRLRCISGLRKQNVEGNVFQLTGLSVWILEDYDAEEWVLKHSVSFLRVFGRWSLLFPSEYHVVALHPDRNLVFLVHHRDQKLISCVLRTLGQGYSCVTLYRPCFESSVLAYGVLVRFSARI
;
A
#
# COMPACT_ATOMS: atom_id res chain seq x y z
N MET A 1 -5.57 8.79 16.89
CA MET A 1 -4.95 7.44 16.87
C MET A 1 -3.92 7.40 15.76
N LEU A 2 -2.70 6.95 16.07
CA LEU A 2 -1.68 6.55 15.12
C LEU A 2 -1.95 5.10 14.70
N HIS A 3 -1.80 4.80 13.42
CA HIS A 3 -2.00 3.45 12.88
C HIS A 3 -0.70 2.96 12.26
N PHE A 4 -0.30 1.72 12.58
CA PHE A 4 0.85 1.08 11.99
C PHE A 4 0.56 -0.38 11.66
N ILE A 5 1.26 -0.87 10.64
CA ILE A 5 1.23 -2.29 10.26
C ILE A 5 2.34 -2.99 11.04
N PHE A 6 1.99 -4.07 11.70
CA PHE A 6 2.90 -4.93 12.43
C PHE A 6 2.89 -6.33 11.81
N TYR A 7 4.07 -6.89 11.54
CA TYR A 7 4.19 -8.28 11.08
C TYR A 7 4.40 -9.21 12.28
N GLN A 8 3.42 -10.07 12.55
CA GLN A 8 3.51 -11.02 13.65
C GLN A 8 4.14 -12.33 13.18
N PHE A 9 5.45 -12.45 13.41
CA PHE A 9 6.26 -13.59 12.97
C PHE A 9 5.67 -14.97 13.35
N ARG A 10 5.08 -15.10 14.55
CA ARG A 10 4.49 -16.38 15.02
C ARG A 10 3.29 -16.85 14.22
N ARG A 11 2.55 -15.93 13.61
CA ARG A 11 1.32 -16.22 12.85
C ARG A 11 1.52 -16.07 11.35
N GLU A 12 2.67 -15.54 10.93
CA GLU A 12 2.93 -15.14 9.54
C GLU A 12 1.84 -14.21 8.98
N GLU A 13 1.27 -13.37 9.86
CA GLU A 13 0.16 -12.47 9.55
C GLU A 13 0.54 -11.01 9.81
N PHE A 14 -0.04 -10.11 9.04
CA PHE A 14 0.01 -8.67 9.30
C PHE A 14 -1.19 -8.25 10.13
N GLU A 15 -0.93 -7.49 11.19
CA GLU A 15 -1.93 -6.87 12.04
C GLU A 15 -1.84 -5.35 11.90
N ILE A 16 -2.98 -4.68 12.02
CA ILE A 16 -3.02 -3.22 12.11
C ILE A 16 -3.20 -2.87 13.57
N VAL A 17 -2.36 -1.99 14.08
CA VAL A 17 -2.46 -1.54 15.47
C VAL A 17 -2.73 -0.04 15.47
N ALA A 18 -3.73 0.35 16.26
CA ALA A 18 -4.10 1.72 16.52
C ALA A 18 -3.68 2.08 17.95
N VAL A 19 -2.87 3.13 18.10
CA VAL A 19 -2.39 3.61 19.40
C VAL A 19 -2.73 5.09 19.56
N ASP A 20 -3.17 5.51 20.73
CA ASP A 20 -3.39 6.93 21.01
C ASP A 20 -2.06 7.70 21.10
N GLY A 21 -2.11 9.04 21.11
CA GLY A 21 -0.90 9.86 21.18
C GLY A 21 -0.11 9.68 22.48
N GLU A 22 -0.72 9.12 23.52
CA GLU A 22 -0.13 8.91 24.84
C GLU A 22 0.41 7.48 25.03
N GLY A 23 0.12 6.56 24.10
CA GLY A 23 0.44 5.14 24.23
C GLY A 23 -0.48 4.34 25.17
N LYS A 24 -1.56 4.93 25.70
CA LYS A 24 -2.40 4.31 26.75
C LYS A 24 -3.49 3.42 26.18
N ARG A 25 -4.12 3.84 25.09
CA ARG A 25 -5.14 3.07 24.38
C ARG A 25 -4.51 2.45 23.15
N CYS A 26 -4.50 1.12 23.14
CA CYS A 26 -4.06 0.31 22.02
C CYS A 26 -5.21 -0.60 21.59
N ARG A 27 -5.46 -0.67 20.28
CA ARG A 27 -6.43 -1.57 19.66
C ARG A 27 -5.79 -2.27 18.48
N VAL A 28 -5.97 -3.58 18.38
CA VAL A 28 -5.66 -4.34 17.16
C VAL A 28 -6.90 -4.31 16.27
N ILE A 29 -6.74 -3.87 15.03
CA ILE A 29 -7.76 -3.88 13.98
C ILE A 29 -7.47 -5.07 13.09
N ARG A 30 -8.46 -5.95 12.91
CA ARG A 30 -8.28 -7.14 12.07
C ARG A 30 -8.23 -6.76 10.60
N TRP A 31 -7.31 -7.40 9.88
CA TRP A 31 -7.24 -7.33 8.43
C TRP A 31 -8.26 -8.32 7.83
N PRO A 32 -9.08 -7.93 6.84
CA PRO A 32 -10.25 -8.69 6.41
C PRO A 32 -9.91 -10.00 5.69
N GLU A 33 -8.76 -10.07 5.00
CA GLU A 33 -8.39 -11.25 4.21
C GLU A 33 -6.93 -11.65 4.46
N LYS A 34 -6.77 -12.62 5.38
CA LYS A 34 -5.48 -13.18 5.82
C LYS A 34 -4.73 -13.97 4.76
N HIS A 35 -5.43 -14.48 3.74
CA HIS A 35 -4.88 -15.51 2.82
C HIS A 35 -4.75 -15.08 1.36
N ARG A 36 -5.32 -13.93 0.96
CA ARG A 36 -5.35 -13.50 -0.45
C ARG A 36 -4.42 -12.34 -0.78
N PHE A 37 -3.99 -11.56 0.22
CA PHE A 37 -3.19 -10.38 -0.03
C PHE A 37 -1.78 -10.53 0.54
N GLY A 38 -0.82 -10.51 -0.38
CA GLY A 38 0.60 -10.60 -0.07
C GLY A 38 1.05 -9.25 0.45
N ASN A 39 1.14 -9.14 1.77
CA ASN A 39 1.72 -8.04 2.51
C ASN A 39 0.94 -6.71 2.41
N ALA A 40 0.49 -6.22 3.56
CA ALA A 40 0.05 -4.84 3.69
C ALA A 40 1.26 -3.94 3.42
N ALA A 41 1.18 -3.13 2.37
CA ALA A 41 2.28 -2.32 1.89
C ALA A 41 2.26 -0.90 2.47
N PHE A 42 1.09 -0.40 2.85
CA PHE A 42 0.92 0.95 3.39
C PHE A 42 -0.38 1.09 4.17
N ILE A 43 -0.35 1.84 5.26
CA ILE A 43 -1.54 2.30 5.98
C ILE A 43 -1.47 3.81 6.17
N GLY A 44 -2.59 4.48 5.97
CA GLY A 44 -2.69 5.92 6.20
C GLY A 44 -4.11 6.39 6.32
N GLN A 45 -4.29 7.63 6.76
CA GLN A 45 -5.60 8.26 6.82
C GLN A 45 -5.74 9.28 5.70
N SER A 46 -6.92 9.33 5.10
CA SER A 46 -7.28 10.29 4.08
C SER A 46 -8.77 10.58 4.23
N GLN A 47 -9.20 11.83 4.11
CA GLN A 47 -10.62 12.22 4.23
C GLN A 47 -11.34 11.63 5.47
N GLY A 48 -10.64 11.56 6.61
CA GLY A 48 -11.18 11.02 7.87
C GLY A 48 -11.36 9.50 7.93
N ARG A 49 -10.97 8.76 6.87
CA ARG A 49 -11.09 7.29 6.82
C ARG A 49 -9.72 6.64 6.73
N LEU A 50 -9.59 5.49 7.40
CA LEU A 50 -8.38 4.67 7.32
C LEU A 50 -8.34 3.96 5.97
N ARG A 51 -7.25 4.13 5.25
CA ARG A 51 -6.98 3.48 3.96
C ARG A 51 -5.77 2.58 4.10
N CYS A 52 -5.85 1.41 3.48
CA CYS A 52 -4.73 0.48 3.42
C CYS A 52 -4.51 -0.01 2.00
N ILE A 53 -3.24 -0.13 1.61
CA ILE A 53 -2.83 -0.72 0.33
C ILE A 53 -2.22 -2.08 0.60
N SER A 54 -2.64 -3.07 -0.17
CA SER A 54 -2.11 -4.41 -0.09
C SER A 54 -1.82 -5.00 -1.47
N GLY A 55 -0.80 -5.86 -1.54
CA GLY A 55 -0.43 -6.57 -2.76
C GLY A 55 -1.44 -7.65 -3.13
N LEU A 56 -1.84 -7.69 -4.40
CA LEU A 56 -2.65 -8.78 -4.96
C LEU A 56 -1.76 -10.00 -5.21
N ARG A 57 -2.02 -11.10 -4.51
CA ARG A 57 -1.27 -12.35 -4.66
C ARG A 57 -1.99 -13.28 -5.62
N LYS A 58 -1.24 -13.91 -6.52
CA LYS A 58 -1.70 -15.05 -7.32
C LYS A 58 -0.80 -16.24 -7.00
N GLN A 59 -1.42 -17.36 -6.64
CA GLN A 59 -0.72 -18.63 -6.46
C GLN A 59 -0.63 -19.31 -7.82
N ASN A 60 0.56 -19.74 -8.22
CA ASN A 60 0.71 -20.64 -9.35
C ASN A 60 0.47 -22.08 -8.88
N VAL A 61 -0.28 -22.85 -9.68
CA VAL A 61 -0.68 -24.22 -9.32
C VAL A 61 0.51 -25.20 -9.38
N GLU A 62 1.53 -24.89 -10.18
CA GLU A 62 2.66 -25.79 -10.44
C GLU A 62 3.86 -25.64 -9.49
N GLY A 63 3.84 -24.64 -8.61
CA GLY A 63 4.86 -24.48 -7.59
C GLY A 63 4.37 -23.50 -6.55
N ASN A 64 4.62 -23.78 -5.27
CA ASN A 64 4.27 -22.94 -4.11
C ASN A 64 4.95 -21.55 -4.11
N VAL A 65 5.33 -21.04 -5.28
CA VAL A 65 5.81 -19.69 -5.52
C VAL A 65 4.61 -18.79 -5.73
N PHE A 66 4.54 -17.75 -4.91
CA PHE A 66 3.51 -16.74 -5.01
C PHE A 66 4.02 -15.56 -5.81
N GLN A 67 3.15 -15.00 -6.64
CA GLN A 67 3.45 -13.84 -7.45
C GLN A 67 2.56 -12.68 -7.05
N LEU A 68 3.14 -11.49 -6.95
CA LEU A 68 2.38 -10.26 -6.78
C LEU A 68 1.97 -9.77 -8.17
N THR A 69 0.67 -9.56 -8.39
CA THR A 69 0.10 -9.24 -9.72
C THR A 69 -0.54 -7.85 -9.79
N GLY A 70 -0.59 -7.15 -8.66
CA GLY A 70 -1.26 -5.87 -8.56
C GLY A 70 -1.30 -5.32 -7.14
N LEU A 71 -2.02 -4.21 -6.98
CA LEU A 71 -2.36 -3.59 -5.69
C LEU A 71 -3.86 -3.54 -5.52
N SER A 72 -4.30 -3.53 -4.27
CA SER A 72 -5.67 -3.27 -3.85
C SER A 72 -5.68 -2.16 -2.81
N VAL A 73 -6.69 -1.31 -2.86
CA VAL A 73 -6.92 -0.27 -1.86
C VAL A 73 -8.23 -0.51 -1.14
N TRP A 74 -8.10 -0.63 0.17
CA TRP A 74 -9.15 -0.92 1.11
C TRP A 74 -9.43 0.32 1.96
N ILE A 75 -10.70 0.57 2.21
CA ILE A 75 -11.15 1.63 3.11
C ILE A 75 -11.88 0.98 4.27
N LEU A 76 -11.50 1.35 5.49
CA LEU A 76 -12.25 1.00 6.69
C LEU A 76 -13.47 1.94 6.77
N GLU A 77 -14.66 1.41 6.46
CA GLU A 77 -15.90 2.21 6.46
C GLU A 77 -16.52 2.30 7.84
N ASP A 78 -16.58 1.19 8.56
CA ASP A 78 -16.95 1.16 9.97
C ASP A 78 -15.72 0.79 10.82
N TYR A 79 -15.27 1.74 11.62
CA TYR A 79 -14.10 1.57 12.48
C TYR A 79 -14.37 0.62 13.64
N ASP A 80 -15.58 0.60 14.18
CA ASP A 80 -15.95 -0.18 15.35
C ASP A 80 -16.28 -1.61 14.98
N ALA A 81 -17.02 -1.80 13.88
CA ALA A 81 -17.31 -3.12 13.32
C ALA A 81 -16.13 -3.73 12.53
N GLU A 82 -15.05 -2.98 12.31
CA GLU A 82 -13.86 -3.40 11.54
C GLU A 82 -14.19 -3.77 10.08
N GLU A 83 -15.12 -3.05 9.47
CA GLU A 83 -15.61 -3.32 8.12
C GLU A 83 -14.72 -2.67 7.04
N TRP A 84 -13.93 -3.51 6.38
CA TRP A 84 -13.08 -3.11 5.27
C TRP A 84 -13.77 -3.36 3.93
N VAL A 85 -13.77 -2.33 3.09
CA VAL A 85 -14.34 -2.38 1.74
C VAL A 85 -13.26 -2.17 0.69
N LEU A 86 -13.16 -3.08 -0.27
CA LEU A 86 -12.31 -2.92 -1.45
C LEU A 86 -12.89 -1.85 -2.37
N LYS A 87 -12.18 -0.75 -2.57
CA LYS A 87 -12.63 0.33 -3.47
C LYS A 87 -11.93 0.31 -4.82
N HIS A 88 -10.64 -0.03 -4.83
CA HIS A 88 -9.81 0.03 -6.03
C HIS A 88 -8.86 -1.15 -6.11
N SER A 89 -8.54 -1.56 -7.33
CA SER A 89 -7.46 -2.49 -7.62
C SER A 89 -6.73 -2.07 -8.89
N VAL A 90 -5.43 -2.35 -9.00
CA VAL A 90 -4.65 -2.03 -10.20
C VAL A 90 -3.69 -3.17 -10.47
N SER A 91 -3.58 -3.62 -11.72
CA SER A 91 -2.64 -4.67 -12.09
C SER A 91 -1.23 -4.11 -12.28
N PHE A 92 -0.22 -4.90 -11.94
CA PHE A 92 1.18 -4.58 -12.19
C PHE A 92 1.49 -4.45 -13.67
N LEU A 93 0.73 -5.11 -14.55
CA LEU A 93 0.90 -4.93 -15.99
C LEU A 93 0.70 -3.45 -16.36
N ARG A 94 -0.24 -2.76 -15.71
CA ARG A 94 -0.49 -1.33 -15.95
C ARG A 94 0.50 -0.43 -15.23
N VAL A 95 0.99 -0.82 -14.05
CA VAL A 95 1.90 0.00 -13.22
C VAL A 95 3.36 -0.10 -13.70
N PHE A 96 3.84 -1.32 -13.92
CA PHE A 96 5.24 -1.63 -14.21
C PHE A 96 5.46 -2.16 -15.63
N GLY A 97 4.41 -2.37 -16.42
CA GLY A 97 4.52 -3.06 -17.71
C GLY A 97 4.82 -4.55 -17.57
N ARG A 98 4.65 -5.13 -16.37
CA ARG A 98 4.96 -6.54 -16.06
C ARG A 98 3.78 -7.24 -15.41
N TRP A 99 3.54 -8.49 -15.79
CA TRP A 99 2.42 -9.29 -15.28
C TRP A 99 2.51 -9.55 -13.78
N SER A 100 3.72 -9.72 -13.26
CA SER A 100 3.95 -9.98 -11.86
C SER A 100 5.34 -9.55 -11.38
N LEU A 101 5.46 -9.44 -10.06
CA LEU A 101 6.71 -9.33 -9.32
C LEU A 101 6.84 -10.56 -8.42
N LEU A 102 8.06 -11.06 -8.25
CA LEU A 102 8.35 -12.27 -7.49
C LEU A 102 8.57 -11.95 -6.02
N PHE A 103 9.18 -10.80 -5.73
CA PHE A 103 9.51 -10.41 -4.36
C PHE A 103 8.76 -9.14 -3.93
N PRO A 104 8.21 -9.11 -2.70
CA PRO A 104 7.60 -7.89 -2.13
C PRO A 104 8.58 -6.72 -2.02
N SER A 105 9.89 -6.99 -2.00
CA SER A 105 10.95 -5.98 -1.97
C SER A 105 11.22 -5.32 -3.33
N GLU A 106 10.59 -5.75 -4.42
CA GLU A 106 10.79 -5.14 -5.74
C GLU A 106 10.14 -3.74 -5.85
N TYR A 107 9.17 -3.44 -4.99
CA TYR A 107 8.55 -2.12 -4.92
C TYR A 107 8.16 -1.74 -3.50
N HIS A 108 8.02 -0.44 -3.23
CA HIS A 108 7.41 0.06 -2.01
C HIS A 108 6.36 1.13 -2.32
N VAL A 109 5.24 1.07 -1.61
CA VAL A 109 4.31 2.21 -1.52
C VAL A 109 4.92 3.21 -0.55
N VAL A 110 5.12 4.45 -0.99
CA VAL A 110 5.74 5.49 -0.16
C VAL A 110 4.73 6.55 0.30
N ALA A 111 3.63 6.75 -0.43
CA ALA A 111 2.60 7.70 -0.04
C ALA A 111 1.24 7.42 -0.70
N LEU A 112 0.20 7.86 0.01
CA LEU A 112 -1.15 8.09 -0.51
C LEU A 112 -1.43 9.59 -0.50
N HIS A 113 -1.97 10.12 -1.58
CA HIS A 113 -2.42 11.50 -1.59
C HIS A 113 -3.63 11.66 -0.64
N PRO A 114 -3.65 12.68 0.24
CA PRO A 114 -4.68 12.83 1.27
C PRO A 114 -6.09 13.07 0.69
N ASP A 115 -6.20 13.70 -0.48
CA ASP A 115 -7.51 14.04 -1.07
C ASP A 115 -7.84 13.36 -2.40
N ARG A 116 -6.87 12.62 -2.98
CA ARG A 116 -7.00 12.03 -4.31
C ARG A 116 -6.71 10.55 -4.19
N ASN A 117 -7.33 9.75 -5.05
CA ASN A 117 -7.03 8.33 -5.17
C ASN A 117 -5.68 8.12 -5.90
N LEU A 118 -4.62 8.82 -5.46
CA LEU A 118 -3.30 8.80 -6.07
C LEU A 118 -2.32 8.09 -5.12
N VAL A 119 -1.62 7.09 -5.66
CA VAL A 119 -0.61 6.31 -4.94
C VAL A 119 0.76 6.60 -5.51
N PHE A 120 1.75 6.72 -4.64
CA PHE A 120 3.16 6.83 -5.02
C PHE A 120 3.92 5.55 -4.67
N LEU A 121 4.64 5.03 -5.65
CA LEU A 121 5.34 3.75 -5.60
C LEU A 121 6.80 3.95 -6.03
N VAL A 122 7.73 3.34 -5.33
CA VAL A 122 9.12 3.23 -5.79
C VAL A 122 9.31 1.84 -6.39
N HIS A 123 9.70 1.78 -7.66
CA HIS A 123 10.19 0.54 -8.30
C HIS A 123 11.69 0.48 -8.12
N HIS A 124 12.17 -0.44 -7.28
CA HIS A 124 13.59 -0.49 -6.88
C HIS A 124 14.51 -0.89 -8.03
N ARG A 125 14.09 -1.86 -8.84
CA ARG A 125 14.90 -2.36 -9.96
C ARG A 125 15.21 -1.27 -10.97
N ASP A 126 14.24 -0.43 -11.29
CA ASP A 126 14.43 0.66 -12.26
C ASP A 126 14.77 2.00 -11.58
N GLN A 127 14.78 2.05 -10.24
CA GLN A 127 14.95 3.27 -9.44
C GLN A 127 14.00 4.41 -9.85
N LYS A 128 12.72 4.06 -10.08
CA LYS A 128 11.70 5.00 -10.57
C LYS A 128 10.64 5.27 -9.51
N LEU A 129 10.20 6.52 -9.41
CA LEU A 129 9.00 6.90 -8.69
C LEU A 129 7.81 6.87 -9.66
N ILE A 130 6.81 6.08 -9.34
CA ILE A 130 5.60 5.91 -10.14
C ILE A 130 4.43 6.51 -9.39
N SER A 131 3.62 7.30 -10.10
CA SER A 131 2.38 7.86 -9.58
C SER A 131 1.18 7.22 -10.30
N CYS A 132 0.27 6.65 -9.53
CA CYS A 132 -0.86 5.87 -10.05
C CYS A 132 -2.18 6.47 -9.58
N VAL A 133 -3.04 6.88 -10.52
CA VAL A 133 -4.41 7.29 -10.20
C VAL A 133 -5.29 6.03 -10.19
N LEU A 134 -5.79 5.69 -9.01
CA LEU A 134 -6.75 4.62 -8.80
C LEU A 134 -8.15 5.14 -9.12
N ARG A 135 -8.81 4.51 -10.09
CA ARG A 135 -10.21 4.79 -10.41
C ARG A 135 -11.10 3.65 -9.91
N THR A 136 -12.37 3.96 -9.68
CA THR A 136 -13.37 3.00 -9.21
C THR A 136 -13.47 1.83 -10.20
N LEU A 137 -13.71 0.62 -9.69
CA LEU A 137 -13.82 -0.61 -10.46
C LEU A 137 -14.73 -0.39 -11.69
N GLY A 138 -14.19 -0.54 -12.91
CA GLY A 138 -14.92 -0.37 -14.17
C GLY A 138 -14.52 0.85 -15.02
N GLN A 139 -13.73 1.80 -14.49
CA GLN A 139 -13.16 2.89 -15.29
C GLN A 139 -11.63 2.77 -15.41
N GLY A 140 -11.10 2.96 -16.62
CA GLY A 140 -9.68 2.76 -16.93
C GLY A 140 -8.71 3.54 -16.03
N TYR A 141 -7.61 2.90 -15.66
CA TYR A 141 -6.53 3.46 -14.82
C TYR A 141 -5.49 4.23 -15.66
N SER A 142 -4.91 5.29 -15.11
CA SER A 142 -3.79 6.03 -15.70
C SER A 142 -2.61 6.07 -14.72
N CYS A 143 -1.45 5.58 -15.16
CA CYS A 143 -0.20 5.62 -14.40
C CYS A 143 0.80 6.52 -15.13
N VAL A 144 1.46 7.40 -14.39
CA VAL A 144 2.52 8.26 -14.91
C VAL A 144 3.80 7.96 -14.14
N THR A 145 4.83 7.58 -14.88
CA THR A 145 6.16 7.37 -14.33
C THR A 145 6.85 8.72 -14.21
N LEU A 146 7.09 9.17 -12.98
CA LEU A 146 7.84 10.39 -12.72
C LEU A 146 9.34 10.06 -12.84
N TYR A 147 10.04 10.83 -13.67
CA TYR A 147 11.46 10.63 -13.91
C TYR A 147 12.29 10.95 -12.66
N ARG A 148 13.42 10.24 -12.54
CA ARG A 148 14.36 10.18 -11.42
C ARG A 148 14.71 11.58 -10.89
N PRO A 149 14.31 11.95 -9.66
CA PRO A 149 14.92 13.10 -9.01
C PRO A 149 16.33 12.66 -8.60
N CYS A 150 17.36 13.35 -9.09
CA CYS A 150 18.70 13.21 -8.53
C CYS A 150 18.64 13.72 -7.09
N PHE A 151 18.46 12.83 -6.12
CA PHE A 151 18.64 13.18 -4.71
C PHE A 151 20.12 12.98 -4.38
N GLU A 152 20.89 14.06 -4.45
CA GLU A 152 22.11 14.19 -3.65
C GLU A 152 21.69 14.29 -2.18
N SER A 153 21.57 13.16 -1.50
CA SER A 153 21.95 13.00 -0.09
C SER A 153 21.40 11.68 0.43
N SER A 154 22.33 10.82 0.80
CA SER A 154 22.13 9.58 1.54
C SER A 154 21.60 9.90 2.94
N VAL A 155 20.28 9.85 3.14
CA VAL A 155 19.74 9.70 4.51
C VAL A 155 18.83 8.48 4.55
N LEU A 156 19.33 7.53 5.34
CA LEU A 156 18.88 6.19 5.64
C LEU A 156 17.37 6.04 5.85
N ALA A 157 16.86 4.96 5.23
CA ALA A 157 15.91 3.97 5.71
C ALA A 157 15.09 4.28 7.00
N TYR A 158 13.81 3.90 6.90
CA TYR A 158 12.75 3.88 7.91
C TYR A 158 12.03 5.22 8.13
N GLY A 159 10.85 5.33 7.49
CA GLY A 159 9.88 6.39 7.78
C GLY A 159 10.13 7.70 7.04
N VAL A 160 10.13 7.69 5.70
CA VAL A 160 10.10 8.96 4.95
C VAL A 160 8.68 9.50 4.96
N LEU A 161 8.46 10.49 5.83
CA LEU A 161 7.34 11.43 5.71
C LEU A 161 7.60 12.29 4.46
N VAL A 162 7.16 11.84 3.29
CA VAL A 162 7.19 12.68 2.08
C VAL A 162 6.10 13.75 2.24
N ARG A 163 6.48 14.91 2.76
CA ARG A 163 5.61 16.10 2.81
C ARG A 163 5.53 16.68 1.39
N PHE A 164 4.52 16.28 0.63
CA PHE A 164 4.16 17.00 -0.59
C PHE A 164 3.43 18.30 -0.20
N SER A 165 4.19 19.38 -0.06
CA SER A 165 3.59 20.73 -0.04
C SER A 165 3.26 21.11 -1.49
N ALA A 166 2.06 20.77 -1.96
CA ALA A 166 1.51 21.42 -3.14
C ALA A 166 1.11 22.84 -2.76
N ARG A 167 1.96 23.83 -3.07
CA ARG A 167 1.45 25.20 -3.26
C ARG A 167 0.79 25.20 -4.65
N ILE A 168 -0.52 25.44 -4.66
CA ILE A 168 -1.31 25.73 -5.86
C ILE A 168 -0.82 27.05 -6.45
#